data_AF-A0A8W8IR20-F1
#
_entry.id   AF-A0A8W8IR20-F1
#
_cell.length_a   1.000
_cell.length_b   1.000
_cell.length_c   1.000
_cell.angle_alpha   90.00
_cell.angle_beta   90.00
_cell.angle_gamma   90.00
#
_symmetry.space_group_name_H-M   'P 1'
#
loop_
_entity.id
_entity.type
_entity.pdbx_description
1 polymer ?
#
loop_
_entity_poly.entity_id
_entity_poly.type
_entity_poly.pdbx_seq_one_letter_code
_entity_poly.pdbx_strand_id
1 'polypeptide(L)'
;MPLSNTNKPNLQDEQKLDGDENRKKRKLSEGISPPNHKRARENIDESQMTDSQRRANFSAISSPSNGLNKHVSPLANNKPGATKKLVIKNFREKPRLPENFQQQTWEKLKESVEAIQRSTSIRWSLEELYQAVENMCSHKMSAQLYDQLKEVCDKHFLKNVDGCWQAHCRQMIMIRSIFLFLDRTYVLQTSSVMSIWDMGLELFRTHVMFHPLVQKRTVDGILQLIKRERTGEAVDRQLIKSLLRMLSDLQMYVDAFEHSFLEATESLYAAEGQQLMQERDVPEYLAYVDKRLHEEMERLLHYLDMSTKKPLVSCVEKQLLEKHLTQILQKGLDQLLTENRIKDLTLMYQLFSRVKDGLKEMCTAFATYIKLVYENLFGLGSNFHTKIHTSSTVTSAPNNLIAGLSVSRKPVFPIGAGFAPALVIIQNNSVNIHHHSG
;
A
#
# COMPACT_ATOMS: atom_id res chain seq x y z
N MET A 1 63.31 -20.17 44.72
CA MET A 1 62.59 -18.94 44.31
C MET A 1 61.23 -19.33 43.73
N PRO A 2 60.16 -18.56 43.97
CA PRO A 2 59.12 -18.97 44.94
C PRO A 2 57.68 -19.13 44.40
N LEU A 3 56.81 -19.75 45.26
CA LEU A 3 55.39 -19.41 45.58
C LEU A 3 54.30 -19.61 44.50
N SER A 4 53.03 -20.03 44.73
CA SER A 4 52.29 -20.75 45.80
C SER A 4 50.88 -21.12 45.26
N ASN A 5 50.26 -22.15 45.86
CA ASN A 5 48.89 -22.26 46.40
C ASN A 5 47.65 -21.79 45.59
N THR A 6 46.76 -22.72 45.17
CA THR A 6 45.56 -23.29 45.86
C THR A 6 44.39 -22.32 46.08
N ASN A 7 43.22 -22.64 45.50
CA ASN A 7 42.01 -22.96 46.27
C ASN A 7 40.83 -23.39 45.37
N LYS A 8 40.28 -24.57 45.68
CA LYS A 8 38.84 -24.87 45.58
C LYS A 8 38.15 -24.32 46.85
N PRO A 9 36.81 -24.17 46.85
CA PRO A 9 36.01 -25.24 47.44
C PRO A 9 34.71 -25.57 46.67
N ASN A 10 34.10 -26.66 47.10
CA ASN A 10 32.84 -27.25 46.65
C ASN A 10 31.85 -27.28 47.86
N LEU A 11 30.58 -27.53 47.57
CA LEU A 11 29.44 -27.90 48.48
C LEU A 11 28.72 -26.71 49.14
N GLN A 12 27.49 -26.40 48.69
CA GLN A 12 26.19 -26.95 49.15
C GLN A 12 25.79 -26.42 50.52
N ASP A 13 24.86 -25.46 50.52
CA ASP A 13 23.92 -25.22 51.61
C ASP A 13 22.50 -25.06 51.05
N GLU A 14 21.59 -25.64 51.81
CA GLU A 14 20.22 -26.00 51.49
C GLU A 14 19.23 -24.88 51.91
N GLN A 15 18.05 -24.90 51.26
CA GLN A 15 16.72 -24.53 51.77
C GLN A 15 16.10 -23.13 51.54
N LYS A 16 15.00 -23.21 50.75
CA LYS A 16 13.63 -22.63 50.94
C LYS A 16 13.47 -21.12 50.66
N LEU A 17 12.40 -20.59 50.04
CA LEU A 17 11.06 -21.05 49.66
C LEU A 17 10.46 -20.01 48.67
N ASP A 18 9.38 -20.42 47.98
CA ASP A 18 8.32 -19.64 47.32
C ASP A 18 8.49 -19.04 45.91
N GLY A 19 7.47 -19.29 45.08
CA GLY A 19 6.96 -18.28 44.15
C GLY A 19 6.57 -18.73 42.76
N ASP A 20 5.57 -19.61 42.65
CA ASP A 20 4.73 -19.80 41.47
C ASP A 20 4.05 -18.47 41.06
N GLU A 21 3.94 -18.18 39.75
CA GLU A 21 2.85 -17.44 39.07
C GLU A 21 3.31 -16.74 37.78
N ASN A 22 2.97 -17.32 36.62
CA ASN A 22 2.11 -16.71 35.60
C ASN A 22 2.29 -17.35 34.21
N ARG A 23 1.74 -18.57 34.08
CA ARG A 23 1.21 -19.06 32.81
C ARG A 23 -0.30 -18.91 32.81
N LYS A 24 -0.81 -17.71 32.54
CA LYS A 24 -2.23 -17.45 32.27
C LYS A 24 -2.39 -16.47 31.10
N LYS A 25 -2.86 -16.98 29.96
CA LYS A 25 -4.05 -16.50 29.22
C LYS A 25 -4.08 -17.10 27.80
N ARG A 26 -4.63 -18.31 27.70
CA ARG A 26 -5.37 -18.78 26.52
C ARG A 26 -6.48 -19.70 26.99
N LYS A 27 -7.72 -19.19 27.00
CA LYS A 27 -8.98 -19.93 26.78
C LYS A 27 -10.14 -18.95 26.93
N LEU A 28 -10.88 -18.73 25.85
CA LEU A 28 -12.31 -18.38 25.86
C LEU A 28 -12.83 -18.46 24.41
N SER A 29 -13.53 -19.55 24.11
CA SER A 29 -14.82 -19.61 23.38
C SER A 29 -15.04 -21.03 22.85
N GLU A 30 -15.79 -21.81 23.63
CA GLU A 30 -16.62 -22.90 23.13
C GLU A 30 -18.02 -22.35 22.84
N GLY A 31 -18.67 -22.92 21.82
CA GLY A 31 -20.12 -22.88 21.65
C GLY A 31 -20.58 -22.29 20.32
N ILE A 32 -20.88 -23.16 19.35
CA ILE A 32 -22.15 -23.24 18.58
C ILE A 32 -22.07 -24.51 17.72
N SER A 33 -22.94 -25.47 18.02
CA SER A 33 -23.20 -26.67 17.20
C SER A 33 -23.98 -26.33 15.94
N PRO A 34 -23.84 -27.09 14.83
CA PRO A 34 -24.87 -27.19 13.81
C PRO A 34 -25.60 -28.56 13.85
N PRO A 35 -26.84 -28.63 13.34
CA PRO A 35 -27.74 -29.75 13.59
C PRO A 35 -27.53 -30.94 12.64
N ASN A 36 -27.90 -32.11 13.16
CA ASN A 36 -28.10 -33.37 12.46
C ASN A 36 -29.07 -33.24 11.28
N HIS A 37 -28.67 -33.71 10.10
CA HIS A 37 -29.60 -34.26 9.12
C HIS A 37 -29.16 -35.67 8.70
N LYS A 38 -29.96 -36.65 9.13
CA LYS A 38 -29.98 -38.02 8.63
C LYS A 38 -30.75 -38.06 7.30
N ARG A 39 -30.16 -38.67 6.26
CA ARG A 39 -30.84 -39.48 5.22
C ARG A 39 -29.75 -40.24 4.45
N ALA A 40 -29.59 -41.52 4.77
CA ALA A 40 -30.14 -42.68 4.05
C ALA A 40 -29.24 -43.10 2.88
N ARG A 41 -28.45 -44.16 3.15
CA ARG A 41 -27.72 -44.96 2.16
C ARG A 41 -28.70 -45.93 1.51
N GLU A 42 -28.66 -46.03 0.19
CA GLU A 42 -29.06 -47.23 -0.55
C GLU A 42 -27.82 -47.76 -1.27
N ASN A 43 -27.50 -49.03 -1.00
CA ASN A 43 -26.52 -49.84 -1.74
C ASN A 43 -27.24 -50.53 -2.89
N ILE A 44 -26.67 -50.51 -4.10
CA ILE A 44 -26.71 -51.64 -5.04
C ILE A 44 -25.34 -51.76 -5.70
N ASP A 45 -24.88 -53.00 -5.76
CA ASP A 45 -23.57 -53.50 -6.17
C ASP A 45 -23.52 -53.86 -7.67
N GLU A 46 -22.30 -54.12 -8.13
CA GLU A 46 -21.88 -54.93 -9.28
C GLU A 46 -21.68 -54.32 -10.69
N SER A 47 -20.38 -54.22 -11.04
CA SER A 47 -19.70 -55.00 -12.09
C SER A 47 -19.46 -54.43 -13.50
N GLN A 48 -18.16 -54.22 -13.76
CA GLN A 48 -17.35 -54.51 -14.96
C GLN A 48 -17.38 -53.60 -16.22
N MET A 49 -16.14 -53.29 -16.66
CA MET A 49 -15.59 -53.15 -18.04
C MET A 49 -14.83 -51.82 -18.24
N THR A 50 -13.49 -51.85 -18.18
CA THR A 50 -12.51 -51.89 -19.30
C THR A 50 -12.47 -50.66 -20.22
N ASP A 51 -11.24 -50.19 -20.39
CA ASP A 51 -10.64 -49.58 -21.58
C ASP A 51 -10.56 -48.06 -21.77
N SER A 52 -9.30 -47.61 -21.79
CA SER A 52 -8.68 -46.71 -22.77
C SER A 52 -9.12 -45.24 -22.89
N GLN A 53 -8.21 -44.39 -22.41
CA GLN A 53 -7.64 -43.21 -23.07
C GLN A 53 -8.56 -42.37 -23.99
N ARG A 54 -8.96 -41.18 -23.53
CA ARG A 54 -9.37 -40.08 -24.42
C ARG A 54 -8.47 -38.87 -24.28
N ARG A 55 -7.40 -38.84 -25.09
CA ARG A 55 -6.83 -37.59 -25.62
C ARG A 55 -7.68 -37.17 -26.81
N ALA A 56 -8.19 -35.94 -26.80
CA ALA A 56 -8.91 -35.38 -27.93
C ALA A 56 -7.90 -34.93 -29.00
N ASN A 57 -7.85 -35.66 -30.12
CA ASN A 57 -7.18 -35.21 -31.34
C ASN A 57 -8.23 -34.62 -32.30
N PHE A 58 -8.04 -33.35 -32.62
CA PHE A 58 -8.69 -32.65 -33.73
C PHE A 58 -8.07 -33.12 -35.06
N SER A 59 -8.90 -33.57 -36.00
CA SER A 59 -8.72 -33.41 -37.47
C SER A 59 -9.80 -34.21 -38.22
N ALA A 60 -10.79 -33.53 -38.80
CA ALA A 60 -11.41 -33.91 -40.07
C ALA A 60 -12.49 -32.86 -40.44
N ILE A 61 -12.10 -31.94 -41.33
CA ILE A 61 -13.02 -31.07 -42.07
C ILE A 61 -13.70 -31.94 -43.13
N SER A 62 -15.03 -31.96 -43.14
CA SER A 62 -15.84 -32.36 -44.30
C SER A 62 -16.81 -31.23 -44.64
N SER A 63 -16.73 -30.76 -45.88
CA SER A 63 -17.59 -29.70 -46.44
C SER A 63 -19.03 -30.20 -46.62
N PRO A 64 -20.06 -29.37 -46.37
CA PRO A 64 -21.45 -29.78 -46.52
C PRO A 64 -21.95 -29.64 -47.97
N SER A 65 -22.76 -30.61 -48.39
CA SER A 65 -23.51 -30.65 -49.64
C SER A 65 -24.82 -29.84 -49.55
N ASN A 66 -25.20 -29.29 -50.71
CA ASN A 66 -26.37 -28.46 -51.00
C ASN A 66 -27.72 -28.94 -50.43
N GLY A 67 -28.53 -27.98 -49.96
CA GLY A 67 -29.98 -28.10 -49.78
C GLY A 67 -30.70 -26.80 -50.14
N LEU A 68 -31.40 -26.80 -51.28
CA LEU A 68 -32.12 -25.68 -51.89
C LEU A 68 -33.53 -25.58 -51.29
N ASN A 69 -34.03 -24.38 -50.95
CA ASN A 69 -35.47 -24.10 -50.92
C ASN A 69 -35.76 -22.68 -51.39
N LYS A 70 -36.49 -22.59 -52.51
CA LYS A 70 -36.95 -21.37 -53.19
C LYS A 70 -38.30 -20.94 -52.64
N HIS A 71 -38.50 -19.64 -52.45
CA HIS A 71 -39.82 -19.01 -52.47
C HIS A 71 -39.83 -17.93 -53.56
N VAL A 72 -40.87 -17.93 -54.41
CA VAL A 72 -41.05 -17.08 -55.59
C VAL A 72 -42.22 -16.13 -55.35
N SER A 73 -42.13 -14.87 -55.82
CA SER A 73 -43.21 -14.01 -56.38
C SER A 73 -42.62 -12.62 -56.81
N PRO A 74 -43.28 -11.79 -57.66
CA PRO A 74 -43.35 -11.95 -59.12
C PRO A 74 -43.07 -10.65 -59.95
N LEU A 75 -42.75 -10.82 -61.26
CA LEU A 75 -42.75 -9.84 -62.38
C LEU A 75 -41.81 -8.60 -62.26
N ALA A 76 -41.05 -8.13 -63.25
CA ALA A 76 -41.06 -8.32 -64.70
C ALA A 76 -39.70 -7.90 -65.30
N ASN A 77 -39.40 -8.45 -66.49
CA ASN A 77 -38.47 -7.98 -67.52
C ASN A 77 -37.09 -7.43 -67.11
N ASN A 78 -36.06 -8.26 -67.27
CA ASN A 78 -34.82 -7.82 -67.95
C ASN A 78 -34.06 -9.03 -68.52
N LYS A 79 -33.57 -8.87 -69.76
CA LYS A 79 -32.82 -9.84 -70.58
C LYS A 79 -31.73 -10.61 -69.79
N PRO A 80 -31.50 -11.91 -70.09
CA PRO A 80 -30.41 -12.67 -69.48
C PRO A 80 -29.10 -12.38 -70.24
N GLY A 81 -28.13 -11.76 -69.58
CA GLY A 81 -26.80 -11.55 -70.17
C GLY A 81 -26.14 -10.24 -69.77
N ALA A 82 -26.03 -9.97 -68.47
CA ALA A 82 -25.10 -8.96 -67.97
C ALA A 82 -24.68 -9.35 -66.55
N THR A 83 -23.54 -10.00 -66.42
CA THR A 83 -22.82 -10.11 -65.14
C THR A 83 -22.58 -8.68 -64.66
N LYS A 84 -23.31 -8.24 -63.63
CA LYS A 84 -23.06 -6.92 -63.01
C LYS A 84 -21.68 -6.99 -62.38
N LYS A 85 -20.67 -6.55 -63.12
CA LYS A 85 -19.29 -6.39 -62.66
C LYS A 85 -19.33 -5.49 -61.42
N LEU A 86 -19.01 -6.06 -60.26
CA LEU A 86 -18.76 -5.29 -59.04
C LEU A 86 -17.52 -4.45 -59.29
N VAL A 87 -17.72 -3.19 -59.69
CA VAL A 87 -16.65 -2.21 -59.79
C VAL A 87 -16.42 -1.67 -58.38
N ILE A 88 -15.48 -2.29 -57.66
CA ILE A 88 -14.93 -1.72 -56.43
C ILE A 88 -14.13 -0.50 -56.87
N LYS A 89 -14.74 0.67 -56.82
CA LYS A 89 -14.01 1.94 -56.96
C LYS A 89 -13.09 2.03 -55.75
N ASN A 90 -11.78 1.96 -55.97
CA ASN A 90 -10.80 2.27 -54.94
C ASN A 90 -11.15 3.62 -54.32
N PHE A 91 -11.31 3.64 -53.00
CA PHE A 91 -11.54 4.88 -52.26
C PHE A 91 -10.41 5.86 -52.59
N ARG A 92 -10.77 7.07 -53.05
CA ARG A 92 -9.81 8.13 -53.41
C ARG A 92 -9.02 8.62 -52.19
N GLU A 93 -9.53 8.38 -50.99
CA GLU A 93 -8.86 8.63 -49.72
C GLU A 93 -8.95 7.39 -48.84
N LYS A 94 -7.85 7.00 -48.19
CA LYS A 94 -7.89 5.95 -47.17
C LYS A 94 -8.87 6.38 -46.07
N PRO A 95 -9.86 5.54 -45.69
CA PRO A 95 -10.73 5.83 -44.56
C PRO A 95 -9.89 6.19 -43.35
N ARG A 96 -10.12 7.37 -42.78
CA ARG A 96 -9.48 7.76 -41.52
C ARG A 96 -10.06 6.86 -40.44
N LEU A 97 -9.20 6.23 -39.67
CA LEU A 97 -9.61 5.45 -38.51
C LEU A 97 -10.42 6.35 -37.57
N PRO A 98 -11.54 5.86 -37.02
CA PRO A 98 -12.21 6.54 -35.92
C PRO A 98 -11.20 6.83 -34.79
N GLU A 99 -11.30 7.99 -34.15
CA GLU A 99 -10.39 8.39 -33.07
C GLU A 99 -10.34 7.36 -31.93
N ASN A 100 -11.46 6.67 -31.68
CA ASN A 100 -11.60 5.65 -30.64
C ASN A 100 -11.29 4.22 -31.10
N PHE A 101 -10.91 4.01 -32.37
CA PHE A 101 -10.72 2.68 -32.94
C PHE A 101 -9.70 1.86 -32.15
N GLN A 102 -8.57 2.47 -31.83
CA GLN A 102 -7.48 1.81 -31.14
C GLN A 102 -7.89 1.36 -29.74
N GLN A 103 -8.48 2.27 -28.95
CA GLN A 103 -8.89 1.98 -27.58
C GLN A 103 -9.96 0.89 -27.52
N GLN A 104 -10.97 0.95 -28.39
CA GLN A 104 -12.04 -0.04 -28.43
C GLN A 104 -11.53 -1.42 -28.88
N THR A 105 -10.66 -1.45 -29.89
CA THR A 105 -10.08 -2.70 -30.39
C THR A 105 -9.18 -3.33 -29.33
N TRP A 106 -8.39 -2.51 -28.63
CA TRP A 106 -7.57 -2.98 -27.52
C TRP A 106 -8.41 -3.49 -26.35
N GLU A 107 -9.47 -2.79 -25.92
CA GLU A 107 -10.30 -3.24 -24.80
C GLU A 107 -10.94 -4.60 -25.08
N LYS A 108 -11.40 -4.84 -26.32
CA LYS A 108 -11.87 -6.15 -26.78
C LYS A 108 -10.80 -7.25 -26.63
N LEU A 109 -9.58 -6.99 -27.09
CA LEU A 109 -8.47 -7.94 -27.01
C LEU A 109 -8.08 -8.20 -25.55
N LYS A 110 -7.98 -7.14 -24.75
CA LYS A 110 -7.66 -7.19 -23.33
C LYS A 110 -8.70 -7.98 -22.54
N GLU A 111 -10.00 -7.71 -22.70
CA GLU A 111 -11.08 -8.47 -22.05
C GLU A 111 -10.97 -9.98 -22.39
N SER A 112 -10.59 -10.31 -23.63
CA SER A 112 -10.41 -11.70 -24.07
C SER A 112 -9.19 -12.36 -23.43
N VAL A 113 -8.05 -11.67 -23.37
CA VAL A 113 -6.84 -12.16 -22.68
C VAL A 113 -7.12 -12.37 -21.20
N GLU A 114 -7.81 -11.44 -20.55
CA GLU A 114 -8.18 -11.58 -19.15
C GLU A 114 -9.17 -12.73 -18.92
N ALA A 115 -10.09 -12.98 -19.86
CA ALA A 115 -10.99 -14.13 -19.78
C ALA A 115 -10.21 -15.46 -19.85
N ILE A 116 -9.20 -15.55 -20.72
CA ILE A 116 -8.29 -16.70 -20.79
C ILE A 116 -7.56 -16.89 -19.46
N GLN A 117 -6.97 -15.81 -18.93
CA GLN A 117 -6.25 -15.82 -17.66
C GLN A 117 -7.12 -16.28 -16.48
N ARG A 118 -8.41 -15.91 -16.47
CA ARG A 118 -9.38 -16.33 -15.43
C ARG A 118 -9.98 -17.71 -15.68
N SER A 119 -9.63 -18.39 -16.77
CA SER A 119 -10.28 -19.64 -17.21
C SER A 119 -11.80 -19.50 -17.37
N THR A 120 -12.26 -18.36 -17.88
CA THR A 120 -13.68 -18.06 -18.15
C THR A 120 -13.97 -18.04 -19.65
N SER A 121 -15.25 -18.05 -20.05
CA SER A 121 -15.64 -17.98 -21.46
C SER A 121 -15.24 -16.66 -22.13
N ILE A 122 -14.80 -16.75 -23.39
CA ILE A 122 -14.48 -15.59 -24.23
C ILE A 122 -15.77 -15.11 -24.90
N ARG A 123 -16.06 -13.80 -24.82
CA ARG A 123 -17.29 -13.21 -25.36
C ARG A 123 -17.33 -13.18 -26.90
N TRP A 124 -16.17 -13.02 -27.54
CA TRP A 124 -16.03 -12.86 -28.99
C TRP A 124 -15.55 -14.14 -29.67
N SER A 125 -15.84 -14.26 -30.97
CA SER A 125 -15.30 -15.36 -31.77
C SER A 125 -13.80 -15.21 -32.02
N LEU A 126 -13.10 -16.32 -32.26
CA LEU A 126 -11.66 -16.31 -32.53
C LEU A 126 -11.32 -15.53 -33.80
N GLU A 127 -12.16 -15.62 -34.83
CA GLU A 127 -12.00 -14.87 -36.09
C GLU A 127 -12.05 -13.35 -35.85
N GLU A 128 -13.01 -12.91 -35.05
CA GLU A 128 -13.17 -11.50 -34.67
C GLU A 128 -11.98 -10.95 -33.84
N LEU A 129 -11.31 -11.81 -33.07
CA LEU A 129 -10.12 -11.45 -32.31
C LEU A 129 -8.89 -11.43 -33.20
N TYR A 130 -8.76 -12.40 -34.12
CA TYR A 130 -7.70 -12.41 -35.11
C TYR A 130 -7.74 -11.16 -35.99
N GLN A 131 -8.90 -10.82 -36.54
CA GLN A 131 -9.09 -9.63 -37.35
C GLN A 131 -8.79 -8.35 -36.58
N ALA A 132 -9.12 -8.29 -35.28
CA ALA A 132 -8.80 -7.14 -34.43
C ALA A 132 -7.27 -6.92 -34.31
N VAL A 133 -6.50 -8.00 -34.11
CA VAL A 133 -5.03 -7.93 -34.09
C VAL A 133 -4.49 -7.54 -35.47
N GLU A 134 -4.98 -8.17 -36.54
CA GLU A 134 -4.55 -7.89 -37.91
C GLU A 134 -4.78 -6.41 -38.27
N ASN A 135 -5.93 -5.85 -37.91
CA ASN A 135 -6.25 -4.45 -38.16
C ASN A 135 -5.29 -3.52 -37.40
N MET A 136 -5.04 -3.77 -36.11
CA MET A 136 -4.08 -2.96 -35.33
C MET A 136 -2.66 -3.01 -35.93
N CYS A 137 -2.20 -4.19 -36.33
CA CYS A 137 -0.90 -4.35 -36.99
C CYS A 137 -0.83 -3.65 -38.35
N SER A 138 -1.87 -3.79 -39.17
CA SER A 138 -1.97 -3.16 -40.50
C SER A 138 -1.95 -1.63 -40.42
N HIS A 139 -2.42 -1.07 -39.31
CA HIS A 139 -2.39 0.36 -39.02
C HIS A 139 -1.14 0.83 -38.25
N LYS A 140 -0.04 0.05 -38.30
CA LYS A 140 1.27 0.35 -37.70
C LYS A 140 1.28 0.45 -36.16
N MET A 141 0.33 -0.19 -35.48
CA MET A 141 0.23 -0.19 -34.01
C MET A 141 0.90 -1.42 -33.37
N SER A 142 1.72 -2.18 -34.11
CA SER A 142 2.27 -3.47 -33.65
C SER A 142 3.12 -3.37 -32.38
N ALA A 143 4.01 -2.37 -32.29
CA ALA A 143 4.89 -2.21 -31.13
C ALA A 143 4.08 -1.90 -29.87
N GLN A 144 3.14 -0.96 -29.96
CA GLN A 144 2.26 -0.61 -28.86
C GLN A 144 1.36 -1.78 -28.44
N LEU A 145 0.81 -2.53 -29.41
CA LEU A 145 0.00 -3.71 -29.12
C LEU A 145 0.80 -4.78 -28.36
N TYR A 146 2.06 -5.00 -28.76
CA TYR A 146 2.95 -5.93 -28.07
C TYR A 146 3.22 -5.49 -26.63
N ASP A 147 3.56 -4.22 -26.42
CA ASP A 147 3.82 -3.67 -25.08
C ASP A 147 2.57 -3.75 -24.19
N GLN A 148 1.40 -3.44 -24.74
CA GLN A 148 0.11 -3.56 -24.05
C GLN A 148 -0.22 -5.01 -23.68
N LEU A 149 0.01 -5.97 -24.59
CA LEU A 149 -0.16 -7.39 -24.30
C LEU A 149 0.80 -7.86 -23.20
N LYS A 150 2.08 -7.49 -23.32
CA LYS A 150 3.10 -7.78 -22.31
C LYS A 150 2.67 -7.24 -20.96
N GLU A 151 2.18 -6.01 -20.89
CA GLU A 151 1.71 -5.39 -19.65
C GLU A 151 0.53 -6.15 -19.02
N VAL A 152 -0.44 -6.62 -19.82
CA VAL A 152 -1.58 -7.42 -19.31
C VAL A 152 -1.13 -8.79 -18.80
N CYS A 153 -0.24 -9.46 -19.53
CA CYS A 153 0.34 -10.74 -19.08
C CYS A 153 1.15 -10.57 -17.79
N ASP A 154 1.92 -9.50 -17.71
CA ASP A 154 2.81 -9.22 -16.59
C ASP A 154 2.03 -8.79 -15.33
N LYS A 155 0.94 -8.02 -15.48
CA LYS A 155 -0.01 -7.73 -14.39
C LYS A 155 -0.67 -8.97 -13.80
N HIS A 156 -0.78 -10.05 -14.58
CA HIS A 156 -1.37 -11.31 -14.12
C HIS A 156 -0.41 -12.14 -13.27
N PHE A 157 0.91 -11.88 -13.32
CA PHE A 157 1.91 -12.63 -12.57
C PHE A 157 1.61 -12.70 -11.06
N LEU A 158 1.28 -11.57 -10.43
CA LEU A 158 0.97 -11.52 -9.01
C LEU A 158 -0.27 -12.34 -8.64
N LYS A 159 -1.28 -12.37 -9.53
CA LYS A 159 -2.47 -13.20 -9.33
C LYS A 159 -2.16 -14.69 -9.44
N ASN A 160 -1.21 -15.07 -10.29
CA ASN A 160 -0.73 -16.46 -10.36
C ASN A 160 0.03 -16.86 -9.10
N VAL A 161 0.89 -15.99 -8.57
CA VAL A 161 1.60 -16.24 -7.29
C VAL A 161 0.60 -16.40 -6.15
N ASP A 162 -0.35 -15.47 -6.03
CA ASP A 162 -1.41 -15.56 -5.02
C ASP A 162 -2.27 -16.82 -5.19
N GLY A 163 -2.71 -17.12 -6.41
CA GLY A 163 -3.49 -18.32 -6.71
C GLY A 163 -2.75 -19.62 -6.35
N CYS A 164 -1.44 -19.68 -6.63
CA CYS A 164 -0.57 -20.79 -6.26
C CYS A 164 -0.45 -20.92 -4.74
N TRP A 165 -0.18 -19.82 -4.03
CA TRP A 165 -0.12 -19.77 -2.57
C TRP A 165 -1.42 -20.23 -1.91
N GLN A 166 -2.56 -19.69 -2.36
CA GLN A 166 -3.87 -20.04 -1.82
C GLN A 166 -4.20 -21.53 -2.06
N ALA A 167 -3.81 -22.09 -3.21
CA ALA A 167 -3.94 -23.52 -3.48
C ALA A 167 -3.08 -24.37 -2.54
N HIS A 168 -1.81 -23.97 -2.34
CA HIS A 168 -0.89 -24.62 -1.41
C HIS A 168 -1.44 -24.65 0.02
N CYS A 169 -1.90 -23.50 0.54
CA CYS A 169 -2.50 -23.44 1.87
C CYS A 169 -3.72 -24.36 2.01
N ARG A 170 -4.63 -24.38 1.03
CA ARG A 170 -5.80 -25.28 1.06
C ARG A 170 -5.40 -26.75 1.09
N GLN A 171 -4.43 -27.14 0.26
CA GLN A 171 -3.90 -28.51 0.22
C GLN A 171 -3.25 -28.88 1.56
N MET A 172 -2.41 -28.01 2.12
CA MET A 172 -1.74 -28.26 3.40
C MET A 172 -2.71 -28.35 4.58
N ILE A 173 -3.81 -27.58 4.59
CA ILE A 173 -4.87 -27.72 5.60
C ILE A 173 -5.48 -29.12 5.54
N MET A 174 -5.80 -29.60 4.33
CA MET A 174 -6.40 -30.93 4.14
C MET A 174 -5.42 -32.06 4.51
N ILE A 175 -4.16 -31.95 4.07
CA ILE A 175 -3.10 -32.90 4.42
C ILE A 175 -2.95 -32.96 5.95
N ARG A 176 -2.82 -31.81 6.63
CA ARG A 176 -2.73 -31.77 8.09
C ARG A 176 -3.97 -32.37 8.77
N SER A 177 -5.16 -32.20 8.20
CA SER A 177 -6.38 -32.80 8.75
C SER A 177 -6.34 -34.33 8.70
N ILE A 178 -5.84 -34.92 7.61
CA ILE A 178 -5.71 -36.38 7.47
C ILE A 178 -4.62 -36.90 8.43
N PHE A 179 -3.50 -36.20 8.50
CA PHE A 179 -2.33 -36.58 9.31
C PHE A 179 -2.34 -35.97 10.72
N LEU A 180 -3.51 -35.59 11.24
CA LEU A 180 -3.62 -34.87 12.52
C LEU A 180 -3.03 -35.67 13.70
N PHE A 181 -3.20 -37.00 13.69
CA PHE A 181 -2.64 -37.85 14.74
C PHE A 181 -1.10 -37.81 14.76
N LEU A 182 -0.46 -37.81 13.57
CA LEU A 182 0.99 -37.67 13.44
C LEU A 182 1.46 -36.32 14.00
N ASP A 183 0.75 -35.24 13.66
CA ASP A 183 1.05 -33.87 14.08
C ASP A 183 0.93 -33.70 15.61
N ARG A 184 -0.06 -34.35 16.25
CA ARG A 184 -0.31 -34.23 17.70
C ARG A 184 0.43 -35.23 18.58
N THR A 185 1.07 -36.25 18.00
CA THR A 185 1.80 -37.28 18.76
C THR A 185 3.29 -37.19 18.47
N TYR A 186 3.74 -37.74 17.34
CA TYR A 186 5.15 -37.79 16.96
C TYR A 186 5.79 -36.41 16.86
N VAL A 187 5.16 -35.50 16.10
CA VAL A 187 5.73 -34.16 15.87
C VAL A 187 5.74 -33.35 17.15
N LEU A 188 4.67 -33.39 17.93
CA LEU A 188 4.59 -32.68 19.22
C LEU A 188 5.63 -33.16 20.24
N GLN A 189 6.01 -34.44 20.19
CA GLN A 189 7.01 -35.02 21.10
C GLN A 189 8.45 -34.84 20.62
N THR A 190 8.67 -34.62 19.32
CA THR A 190 10.01 -34.55 18.71
C THR A 190 10.33 -33.10 18.34
N SER A 191 10.99 -32.39 19.25
CA SER A 191 11.24 -30.93 19.12
C SER A 191 12.07 -30.50 17.90
N SER A 192 12.80 -31.41 17.26
CA SER A 192 13.56 -31.14 16.03
C SER A 192 12.74 -31.22 14.74
N VAL A 193 11.48 -31.67 14.80
CA VAL A 193 10.61 -31.86 13.64
C VAL A 193 9.59 -30.72 13.57
N MET A 194 9.46 -30.11 12.40
CA MET A 194 8.47 -29.05 12.15
C MET A 194 7.05 -29.63 12.15
N SER A 195 6.06 -28.82 12.57
CA SER A 195 4.64 -29.17 12.36
C SER A 195 4.36 -29.39 10.88
N ILE A 196 3.33 -30.17 10.54
CA ILE A 196 2.96 -30.41 9.14
C ILE A 196 2.68 -29.08 8.43
N TRP A 197 2.10 -28.12 9.14
CA TRP A 197 1.86 -26.77 8.61
C TRP A 197 3.17 -26.04 8.33
N ASP A 198 4.08 -25.97 9.31
CA ASP A 198 5.34 -25.23 9.17
C ASP A 198 6.27 -25.88 8.15
N MET A 199 6.26 -27.21 8.04
CA MET A 199 6.92 -27.94 6.95
C MET A 199 6.37 -27.51 5.59
N GLY A 200 5.05 -27.37 5.45
CA GLY A 200 4.44 -26.87 4.23
C GLY A 200 4.86 -25.43 3.90
N LEU A 201 4.96 -24.55 4.90
CA LEU A 201 5.45 -23.18 4.73
C LEU A 201 6.90 -23.18 4.24
N GLU A 202 7.77 -23.98 4.88
CA GLU A 202 9.19 -24.06 4.54
C GLU A 202 9.41 -24.59 3.12
N LEU A 203 8.65 -25.62 2.71
CA LEU A 203 8.72 -26.14 1.34
C LEU A 203 8.33 -25.08 0.30
N PHE A 204 7.26 -24.31 0.55
CA PHE A 204 6.85 -23.24 -0.36
C PHE A 204 7.88 -22.10 -0.39
N ARG A 205 8.40 -21.73 0.79
CA ARG A 205 9.46 -20.75 0.94
C ARG A 205 10.65 -21.15 0.08
N THR A 206 11.19 -22.34 0.29
CA THR A 206 12.43 -22.83 -0.32
C THR A 206 12.30 -23.10 -1.82
N HIS A 207 11.19 -23.68 -2.27
CA HIS A 207 11.06 -24.11 -3.67
C HIS A 207 10.36 -23.10 -4.59
N VAL A 208 9.63 -22.12 -4.04
CA VAL A 208 8.92 -21.11 -4.83
C VAL A 208 9.47 -19.71 -4.56
N MET A 209 9.40 -19.24 -3.32
CA MET A 209 9.67 -17.83 -3.00
C MET A 209 11.16 -17.49 -2.85
N PHE A 210 12.02 -18.46 -2.56
CA PHE A 210 13.48 -18.27 -2.57
C PHE A 210 14.06 -18.22 -3.98
N HIS A 211 13.29 -18.59 -5.02
CA HIS A 211 13.76 -18.46 -6.38
C HIS A 211 13.93 -16.96 -6.73
N PRO A 212 15.15 -16.48 -7.05
CA PRO A 212 15.45 -15.04 -7.10
C PRO A 212 14.55 -14.25 -8.07
N LEU A 213 14.24 -14.81 -9.23
CA LEU A 213 13.37 -14.14 -10.21
C LEU A 213 11.92 -14.06 -9.75
N VAL A 214 11.43 -15.07 -9.02
CA VAL A 214 10.05 -15.10 -8.52
C VAL A 214 9.92 -14.12 -7.36
N GLN A 215 10.87 -14.15 -6.43
CA GLN A 215 10.94 -13.20 -5.32
C GLN A 215 10.95 -11.76 -5.83
N LYS A 216 11.94 -11.44 -6.69
CA LYS A 216 12.12 -10.10 -7.23
C LYS A 216 10.88 -9.62 -7.97
N ARG A 217 10.33 -10.43 -8.89
CA ARG A 217 9.14 -10.03 -9.66
C ARG A 217 7.93 -9.83 -8.76
N THR A 218 7.78 -10.65 -7.71
CA THR A 218 6.69 -10.51 -6.73
C THR A 218 6.82 -9.20 -5.97
N VAL A 219 8.00 -8.92 -5.41
CA VAL A 219 8.28 -7.69 -4.65
C VAL A 219 8.13 -6.45 -5.53
N ASP A 220 8.78 -6.42 -6.70
CA ASP A 220 8.68 -5.32 -7.66
C ASP A 220 7.23 -5.06 -8.07
N GLY A 221 6.45 -6.12 -8.29
CA GLY A 221 5.04 -6.02 -8.61
C GLY A 221 4.21 -5.39 -7.48
N ILE A 222 4.43 -5.82 -6.22
CA ILE A 222 3.75 -5.25 -5.05
C ILE A 222 4.10 -3.76 -4.92
N LEU A 223 5.39 -3.41 -5.02
CA LEU A 223 5.85 -2.02 -4.97
C LEU A 223 5.24 -1.16 -6.08
N GLN A 224 5.12 -1.72 -7.29
CA GLN A 224 4.49 -1.03 -8.41
C GLN A 224 2.99 -0.80 -8.17
N LEU A 225 2.26 -1.75 -7.58
CA LEU A 225 0.87 -1.55 -7.21
C LEU A 225 0.71 -0.44 -6.15
N ILE A 226 1.56 -0.43 -5.12
CA ILE A 226 1.55 0.62 -4.10
C ILE A 226 1.89 1.99 -4.71
N LYS A 227 2.86 2.05 -5.61
CA LYS A 227 3.22 3.28 -6.34
C LYS A 227 2.02 3.83 -7.14
N ARG A 228 1.34 2.97 -7.90
CA ARG A 228 0.15 3.33 -8.68
C ARG A 228 -0.98 3.83 -7.79
N GLU A 229 -1.15 3.21 -6.62
CA GLU A 229 -2.13 3.69 -5.64
C GLU A 229 -1.76 5.07 -5.08
N ARG A 230 -0.48 5.33 -4.79
CA ARG A 230 -0.02 6.65 -4.32
C ARG A 230 -0.25 7.77 -5.34
N THR A 231 -0.26 7.43 -6.64
CA THR A 231 -0.62 8.33 -7.73
C THR A 231 -2.13 8.44 -7.99
N GLY A 232 -2.96 7.78 -7.18
CA GLY A 232 -4.42 7.86 -7.23
C GLY A 232 -5.09 6.82 -8.13
N GLU A 233 -4.36 5.84 -8.66
CA GLU A 233 -4.96 4.75 -9.42
C GLU A 233 -5.67 3.75 -8.50
N ALA A 234 -6.82 3.25 -8.94
CA ALA A 234 -7.49 2.14 -8.27
C ALA A 234 -6.68 0.85 -8.46
N VAL A 235 -6.33 0.19 -7.35
CA VAL A 235 -5.60 -1.07 -7.34
C VAL A 235 -6.32 -2.14 -6.52
N ASP A 236 -5.98 -3.40 -6.76
CA ASP A 236 -6.49 -4.53 -6.01
C ASP A 236 -5.80 -4.63 -4.64
N ARG A 237 -6.34 -3.91 -3.64
CA ARG A 237 -5.81 -3.92 -2.26
C ARG A 237 -5.85 -5.31 -1.62
N GLN A 238 -6.81 -6.16 -2.02
CA GLN A 238 -6.94 -7.50 -1.46
C GLN A 238 -5.81 -8.41 -1.93
N LEU A 239 -5.41 -8.28 -3.20
CA LEU A 239 -4.23 -8.97 -3.73
C LEU A 239 -2.95 -8.54 -2.99
N ILE A 240 -2.74 -7.23 -2.80
CA ILE A 240 -1.58 -6.71 -2.04
C ILE A 240 -1.57 -7.32 -0.63
N LYS A 241 -2.70 -7.26 0.08
CA LYS A 241 -2.84 -7.82 1.42
C LYS A 241 -2.53 -9.31 1.48
N SER A 242 -3.04 -10.09 0.53
CA SER A 242 -2.82 -11.53 0.49
C SER A 242 -1.34 -11.87 0.29
N LEU A 243 -0.67 -11.19 -0.64
CA LEU A 243 0.74 -11.40 -0.94
C LEU A 243 1.66 -10.94 0.20
N LEU A 244 1.36 -9.81 0.85
CA LEU A 244 2.14 -9.37 2.01
C LEU A 244 1.96 -10.30 3.19
N ARG A 245 0.74 -10.80 3.42
CA ARG A 245 0.48 -11.83 4.43
C ARG A 245 1.22 -13.13 4.13
N MET A 246 1.28 -13.56 2.87
CA MET A 246 2.12 -14.68 2.45
C MET A 246 3.58 -14.44 2.83
N LEU A 247 4.15 -13.26 2.53
CA LEU A 247 5.53 -12.94 2.90
C LEU A 247 5.73 -12.96 4.43
N SER A 248 4.75 -12.52 5.22
CA SER A 248 4.80 -12.61 6.68
C SER A 248 4.74 -14.06 7.18
N ASP A 249 3.80 -14.86 6.66
CA ASP A 249 3.66 -16.29 7.03
C ASP A 249 4.94 -17.07 6.69
N LEU A 250 5.60 -16.73 5.57
CA LEU A 250 6.88 -17.32 5.15
C LEU A 250 8.11 -16.71 5.86
N GLN A 251 7.94 -15.75 6.76
CA GLN A 251 9.04 -15.05 7.45
C GLN A 251 10.04 -14.39 6.48
N MET A 252 9.52 -13.75 5.43
CA MET A 252 10.26 -13.05 4.38
C MET A 252 9.91 -11.57 4.27
N TYR A 253 8.89 -11.09 4.99
CA TYR A 253 8.36 -9.73 4.85
C TYR A 253 9.43 -8.64 5.00
N VAL A 254 10.24 -8.70 6.07
CA VAL A 254 11.26 -7.68 6.36
C VAL A 254 12.36 -7.71 5.29
N ASP A 255 13.00 -8.87 5.14
CA ASP A 255 14.19 -9.03 4.28
C ASP A 255 13.88 -8.87 2.79
N ALA A 256 12.72 -9.34 2.32
CA ALA A 256 12.38 -9.32 0.90
C ALA A 256 11.61 -8.06 0.48
N PHE A 257 10.82 -7.46 1.37
CA PHE A 257 9.89 -6.38 0.99
C PHE A 257 10.10 -5.08 1.76
N GLU A 258 10.12 -5.10 3.10
CA GLU A 258 10.02 -3.89 3.92
C GLU A 258 11.16 -2.89 3.62
N HIS A 259 12.40 -3.38 3.48
CA HIS A 259 13.53 -2.54 3.13
C HIS A 259 13.33 -1.81 1.78
N SER A 260 13.03 -2.56 0.72
CA SER A 260 12.78 -1.97 -0.61
C SER A 260 11.54 -1.08 -0.64
N PHE A 261 10.52 -1.38 0.16
CA PHE A 261 9.35 -0.54 0.33
C PHE A 261 9.69 0.80 0.97
N LEU A 262 10.50 0.80 2.04
CA LEU A 262 10.93 2.01 2.72
C LEU A 262 11.86 2.85 1.84
N GLU A 263 12.77 2.23 1.09
CA GLU A 263 13.63 2.93 0.12
C GLU A 263 12.82 3.61 -0.99
N ALA A 264 11.85 2.90 -1.57
CA ALA A 264 10.97 3.47 -2.59
C ALA A 264 10.10 4.60 -2.02
N THR A 265 9.68 4.47 -0.75
CA THR A 265 8.91 5.50 -0.04
C THR A 265 9.74 6.72 0.28
N GLU A 266 10.98 6.55 0.73
CA GLU A 266 11.93 7.63 0.97
C GLU A 266 12.20 8.40 -0.33
N SER A 267 12.52 7.69 -1.41
CA SER A 267 12.80 8.32 -2.71
C SER A 267 11.60 9.14 -3.22
N LEU A 268 10.38 8.62 -3.07
CA LEU A 268 9.15 9.31 -3.47
C LEU A 268 8.95 10.59 -2.65
N TYR A 269 8.96 10.50 -1.31
CA TYR A 269 8.67 11.67 -0.48
C TYR A 269 9.82 12.68 -0.43
N ALA A 270 11.07 12.26 -0.65
CA ALA A 270 12.17 13.19 -0.85
C ALA A 270 11.94 14.06 -2.09
N ALA A 271 11.55 13.45 -3.22
CA ALA A 271 11.26 14.16 -4.46
C ALA A 271 10.02 15.06 -4.34
N GLU A 272 8.91 14.52 -3.81
CA GLU A 272 7.69 15.30 -3.60
C GLU A 272 7.89 16.46 -2.62
N GLY A 273 8.60 16.24 -1.51
CA GLY A 273 8.91 17.29 -0.52
C GLY A 273 9.68 18.45 -1.15
N GLN A 274 10.75 18.14 -1.89
CA GLN A 274 11.56 19.13 -2.58
C GLN A 274 10.77 19.90 -3.64
N GLN A 275 9.98 19.20 -4.45
CA GLN A 275 9.19 19.80 -5.52
C GLN A 275 8.09 20.71 -4.95
N LEU A 276 7.25 20.16 -4.07
CA LEU A 276 6.07 20.87 -3.58
C LEU A 276 6.42 22.04 -2.66
N MET A 277 7.56 21.99 -1.96
CA MET A 277 8.00 23.12 -1.15
C MET A 277 8.37 24.35 -2.02
N GLN A 278 8.75 24.14 -3.28
CA GLN A 278 8.99 25.21 -4.24
C GLN A 278 7.67 25.69 -4.87
N GLU A 279 6.84 24.74 -5.31
CA GLU A 279 5.63 25.02 -6.10
C GLU A 279 4.45 25.57 -5.29
N ARG A 280 4.31 25.19 -4.01
CA ARG A 280 3.13 25.52 -3.19
C ARG A 280 3.42 26.52 -2.09
N ASP A 281 2.39 27.22 -1.64
CA ASP A 281 2.48 27.97 -0.40
C ASP A 281 2.56 27.04 0.84
N VAL A 282 2.91 27.62 1.99
CA VAL A 282 3.06 26.84 3.23
C VAL A 282 1.75 26.19 3.70
N PRO A 283 0.59 26.88 3.75
CA PRO A 283 -0.67 26.23 4.12
C PRO A 283 -1.00 25.01 3.25
N GLU A 284 -0.92 25.12 1.93
CA GLU A 284 -1.20 24.01 1.02
C GLU A 284 -0.19 22.86 1.16
N TYR A 285 1.08 23.18 1.41
CA TYR A 285 2.11 22.19 1.67
C TYR A 285 1.82 21.43 2.98
N LEU A 286 1.49 22.10 4.08
CA LEU A 286 1.19 21.45 5.36
C LEU A 286 -0.07 20.58 5.27
N ALA A 287 -1.12 21.05 4.59
CA ALA A 287 -2.31 20.24 4.32
C ALA A 287 -1.98 18.99 3.49
N TYR A 288 -1.05 19.10 2.54
CA TYR A 288 -0.55 17.97 1.78
C TYR A 288 0.19 16.96 2.66
N VAL A 289 1.09 17.42 3.53
CA VAL A 289 1.82 16.51 4.44
C VAL A 289 0.86 15.77 5.36
N ASP A 290 -0.09 16.47 5.96
CA ASP A 290 -1.10 15.86 6.83
C ASP A 290 -1.91 14.79 6.09
N LYS A 291 -2.37 15.11 4.86
CA LYS A 291 -3.04 14.15 4.00
C LYS A 291 -2.18 12.91 3.73
N ARG A 292 -0.90 13.07 3.39
CA ARG A 292 0.00 11.93 3.11
C ARG A 292 0.24 11.06 4.35
N LEU A 293 0.39 11.65 5.54
CA LEU A 293 0.49 10.88 6.77
C LEU A 293 -0.75 10.02 7.02
N HIS A 294 -1.95 10.57 6.80
CA HIS A 294 -3.20 9.83 6.92
C HIS A 294 -3.28 8.70 5.88
N GLU A 295 -2.99 8.99 4.61
CA GLU A 295 -3.03 7.99 3.53
C GLU A 295 -2.04 6.83 3.78
N GLU A 296 -0.86 7.08 4.34
CA GLU A 296 0.09 6.02 4.69
C GLU A 296 -0.36 5.21 5.91
N MET A 297 -1.03 5.83 6.88
CA MET A 297 -1.68 5.10 7.98
C MET A 297 -2.83 4.23 7.50
N GLU A 298 -3.62 4.69 6.53
CA GLU A 298 -4.64 3.85 5.92
C GLU A 298 -4.00 2.64 5.22
N ARG A 299 -2.96 2.83 4.40
CA ARG A 299 -2.25 1.70 3.75
C ARG A 299 -1.73 0.69 4.76
N LEU A 300 -1.14 1.19 5.85
CA LEU A 300 -0.67 0.37 6.96
C LEU A 300 -1.80 -0.49 7.54
N LEU A 301 -2.94 0.10 7.86
CA LEU A 301 -4.08 -0.60 8.45
C LEU A 301 -4.75 -1.59 7.48
N HIS A 302 -4.72 -1.30 6.18
CA HIS A 302 -5.40 -2.14 5.19
C HIS A 302 -4.59 -3.39 4.86
N TYR A 303 -3.28 -3.25 4.60
CA TYR A 303 -2.50 -4.33 3.99
C TYR A 303 -1.03 -4.49 4.42
N LEU A 304 -0.39 -3.52 5.10
CA LEU A 304 1.00 -3.70 5.57
C LEU A 304 1.05 -4.39 6.95
N ASP A 305 2.22 -4.91 7.31
CA ASP A 305 2.46 -5.42 8.67
C ASP A 305 2.60 -4.25 9.68
N MET A 306 2.17 -4.48 10.92
CA MET A 306 2.28 -3.47 11.98
C MET A 306 3.74 -3.18 12.37
N SER A 307 4.67 -4.09 12.09
CA SER A 307 6.12 -3.83 12.22
C SER A 307 6.55 -2.59 11.44
N THR A 308 5.92 -2.34 10.30
CA THR A 308 6.25 -1.23 9.39
C THR A 308 5.76 0.13 9.89
N LYS A 309 4.90 0.19 10.91
CA LYS A 309 4.29 1.44 11.38
C LYS A 309 5.32 2.52 11.70
N LYS A 310 6.24 2.19 12.61
CA LYS A 310 7.27 3.15 13.07
C LYS A 310 8.19 3.59 11.93
N PRO A 311 8.84 2.69 11.18
CA PRO A 311 9.76 3.12 10.13
C PRO A 311 9.05 3.87 8.99
N LEU A 312 7.80 3.52 8.65
CA LEU A 312 7.03 4.25 7.65
C LEU A 312 6.71 5.68 8.09
N VAL A 313 6.14 5.86 9.29
CA VAL A 313 5.80 7.19 9.82
C VAL A 313 7.04 8.06 9.89
N SER A 314 8.13 7.54 10.48
CA SER A 314 9.39 8.28 10.60
C SER A 314 9.99 8.61 9.24
N CYS A 315 9.84 7.76 8.22
CA CYS A 315 10.27 8.07 6.86
C CYS A 315 9.51 9.28 6.31
N VAL A 316 8.18 9.28 6.39
CA VAL A 316 7.36 10.39 5.87
C VAL A 316 7.63 11.70 6.63
N GLU A 317 7.66 11.65 7.96
CA GLU A 317 7.96 12.81 8.82
C GLU A 317 9.34 13.38 8.51
N LYS A 318 10.35 12.51 8.33
CA LYS A 318 11.71 12.96 7.98
C LYS A 318 11.75 13.64 6.62
N GLN A 319 11.17 13.01 5.58
CA GLN A 319 11.28 13.53 4.21
C GLN A 319 10.44 14.78 3.98
N LEU A 320 9.23 14.85 4.55
CA LEU A 320 8.30 15.95 4.27
C LEU A 320 8.34 17.08 5.32
N LEU A 321 8.79 16.82 6.56
CA LEU A 321 8.83 17.84 7.61
C LEU A 321 10.26 18.15 8.05
N GLU A 322 11.00 17.17 8.57
CA GLU A 322 12.30 17.40 9.21
C GLU A 322 13.29 18.09 8.26
N LYS A 323 13.41 17.60 7.02
CA LYS A 323 14.30 18.18 6.00
C LYS A 323 13.92 19.59 5.55
N HIS A 324 12.66 19.99 5.71
CA HIS A 324 12.11 21.26 5.22
C HIS A 324 11.76 22.24 6.35
N LEU A 325 12.01 21.88 7.60
CA LEU A 325 11.58 22.60 8.80
C LEU A 325 11.89 24.11 8.74
N THR A 326 13.16 24.45 8.51
CA THR A 326 13.61 25.84 8.42
C THR A 326 12.98 26.58 7.24
N GLN A 327 12.85 25.91 6.09
CA GLN A 327 12.27 26.51 4.89
C GLN A 327 10.78 26.81 5.05
N ILE A 328 10.03 25.92 5.69
CA ILE A 328 8.61 26.09 6.01
C ILE A 328 8.42 27.33 6.90
N LEU A 329 9.22 27.45 7.96
CA LEU A 329 9.14 28.57 8.90
C LEU A 329 9.47 29.91 8.21
N GLN A 330 10.60 29.96 7.50
CA GLN A 330 11.06 31.17 6.80
C GLN A 330 10.09 31.62 5.71
N LYS A 331 9.45 30.68 5.01
CA LYS A 331 8.55 30.99 3.88
C LYS A 331 7.16 31.43 4.34
N GLY A 332 6.64 30.90 5.45
CA GLY A 332 5.21 31.01 5.75
C GLY A 332 4.80 31.47 7.14
N LEU A 333 5.64 31.30 8.18
CA LEU A 333 5.19 31.56 9.54
C LEU A 333 4.73 33.02 9.74
N ASP A 334 5.53 33.98 9.27
CA ASP A 334 5.24 35.41 9.41
C ASP A 334 3.93 35.80 8.73
N GLN A 335 3.66 35.27 7.53
CA GLN A 335 2.42 35.52 6.80
C GLN A 335 1.22 34.95 7.56
N LEU A 336 1.31 33.70 8.03
CA LEU A 336 0.22 33.06 8.79
C LEU A 336 -0.11 33.82 10.08
N LEU A 337 0.90 34.35 10.76
CA LEU A 337 0.73 35.19 11.95
C LEU A 337 0.11 36.54 11.62
N THR A 338 0.59 37.20 10.56
CA THR A 338 0.10 38.52 10.12
C THR A 338 -1.37 38.46 9.69
N GLU A 339 -1.73 37.43 8.94
CA GLU A 339 -3.10 37.21 8.44
C GLU A 339 -4.02 36.53 9.46
N ASN A 340 -3.51 36.19 10.65
CA ASN A 340 -4.25 35.49 11.69
C ASN A 340 -4.90 34.18 11.19
N ARG A 341 -4.13 33.37 10.46
CA ARG A 341 -4.55 32.09 9.87
C ARG A 341 -4.53 30.97 10.92
N ILE A 342 -5.42 31.05 11.91
CA ILE A 342 -5.44 30.17 13.09
C ILE A 342 -5.47 28.67 12.78
N LYS A 343 -6.28 28.25 11.81
CA LYS A 343 -6.39 26.82 11.43
C LYS A 343 -5.05 26.28 10.90
N ASP A 344 -4.39 27.06 10.06
CA ASP A 344 -3.12 26.69 9.45
C ASP A 344 -1.98 26.69 10.47
N LEU A 345 -1.99 27.65 11.42
CA LEU A 345 -1.06 27.67 12.55
C LEU A 345 -1.22 26.47 13.49
N THR A 346 -2.47 26.03 13.72
CA THR A 346 -2.74 24.81 14.51
C THR A 346 -2.22 23.58 13.80
N LEU A 347 -2.43 23.47 12.50
CA LEU A 347 -1.89 22.37 11.70
C LEU A 347 -0.36 22.37 11.70
N MET A 348 0.27 23.53 11.50
CA MET A 348 1.73 23.69 11.57
C MET A 348 2.26 23.19 12.92
N TYR A 349 1.65 23.61 14.03
CA TYR A 349 2.05 23.17 15.37
C TYR A 349 1.90 21.65 15.55
N GLN A 350 0.76 21.08 15.14
CA GLN A 350 0.52 19.64 15.23
C GLN A 350 1.57 18.85 14.44
N LEU A 351 1.88 19.24 13.21
CA LEU A 351 2.89 18.59 12.40
C LEU A 351 4.30 18.76 12.99
N PHE A 352 4.63 19.94 13.51
CA PHE A 352 5.95 20.22 14.08
C PHE A 352 6.18 19.51 15.41
N SER A 353 5.12 19.16 16.15
CA SER A 353 5.21 18.32 17.36
C SER A 353 5.66 16.89 17.09
N ARG A 354 5.57 16.43 15.83
CA ARG A 354 5.95 15.07 15.42
C ARG A 354 7.44 14.92 15.18
N VAL A 355 8.14 16.00 14.85
CA VAL A 355 9.56 15.97 14.50
C VAL A 355 10.41 16.52 15.62
N LYS A 356 11.61 15.95 15.77
CA LYS A 356 12.58 16.41 16.75
C LYS A 356 12.93 17.88 16.50
N ASP A 357 13.01 18.66 17.58
CA ASP A 357 13.29 20.10 17.55
C ASP A 357 12.26 20.96 16.80
N GLY A 358 11.19 20.40 16.24
CA GLY A 358 10.21 21.13 15.43
C GLY A 358 9.55 22.29 16.17
N LEU A 359 8.97 22.02 17.34
CA LEU A 359 8.36 23.07 18.18
C LEU A 359 9.38 24.09 18.69
N LYS A 360 10.62 23.67 18.94
CA LYS A 360 11.69 24.56 19.39
C LYS A 360 12.05 25.57 18.29
N GLU A 361 12.22 25.11 17.06
CA GLU A 361 12.50 25.99 15.91
C GLU A 361 11.32 26.93 15.62
N MET A 362 10.07 26.43 15.72
CA MET A 362 8.89 27.27 15.58
C MET A 362 8.82 28.38 16.65
N CYS A 363 9.13 28.07 17.91
CA CYS A 363 9.20 29.05 18.99
C CYS A 363 10.28 30.11 18.74
N THR A 364 11.45 29.70 18.25
CA THR A 364 12.53 30.63 17.87
C THR A 364 12.06 31.59 16.78
N ALA A 365 11.47 31.06 15.70
CA ALA A 365 10.97 31.86 14.59
C ALA A 365 9.85 32.82 15.03
N PHE A 366 8.93 32.36 15.89
CA PHE A 366 7.89 33.19 16.47
C PHE A 366 8.44 34.34 17.33
N ALA A 367 9.48 34.08 18.14
CA ALA A 367 10.14 35.12 18.91
C ALA A 367 10.82 36.17 18.02
N THR A 368 11.42 35.74 16.91
CA THR A 368 11.99 36.64 15.89
C THR A 368 10.91 37.52 15.27
N TYR A 369 9.76 36.95 14.88
CA TYR A 369 8.64 37.70 14.34
C TYR A 369 8.10 38.76 15.30
N ILE A 370 7.90 38.41 16.58
CA ILE A 370 7.44 39.38 17.60
C ILE A 370 8.43 40.54 17.72
N LYS A 371 9.74 40.26 17.74
CA LYS A 371 10.77 41.29 17.82
C LYS A 371 10.69 42.25 16.63
N LEU A 372 10.53 41.72 15.42
CA LEU A 372 10.39 42.51 14.20
C LEU A 372 9.14 43.41 14.22
N VAL A 373 7.98 42.86 14.60
CA VAL A 373 6.72 43.62 14.72
C VAL A 373 6.86 44.74 15.75
N TYR A 374 7.51 44.47 16.88
CA TYR A 374 7.77 45.47 17.90
C TYR A 374 8.69 46.60 17.39
N GLU A 375 9.82 46.27 16.77
CA GLU A 375 10.73 47.28 16.20
C GLU A 375 10.04 48.15 15.15
N ASN A 376 9.19 47.57 14.30
CA ASN A 376 8.42 48.30 13.28
C ASN A 376 7.34 49.23 13.88
N LEU A 377 6.68 48.82 14.97
CA LEU A 377 5.64 49.63 15.61
C LEU A 377 6.22 50.79 16.44
N PHE A 378 7.39 50.60 17.04
CA PHE A 378 7.97 51.57 17.98
C PHE A 378 9.18 52.34 17.44
N GLY A 379 9.64 52.05 16.22
CA GLY A 379 10.69 52.81 15.53
C GLY A 379 12.05 52.81 16.23
N LEU A 380 12.31 51.84 17.10
CA LEU A 380 13.55 51.76 17.88
C LEU A 380 14.59 50.94 17.12
N GLY A 381 15.53 51.64 16.48
CA GLY A 381 16.74 51.04 15.94
C GLY A 381 17.55 50.32 17.02
N SER A 382 17.67 49.00 16.86
CA SER A 382 18.81 48.17 17.26
C SER A 382 19.44 48.45 18.63
N ASN A 383 18.69 48.29 19.74
CA ASN A 383 19.29 48.17 21.08
C ASN A 383 18.36 47.50 22.11
N PHE A 384 17.80 46.33 21.79
CA PHE A 384 17.19 45.46 22.80
C PHE A 384 17.76 44.04 22.76
N HIS A 385 18.43 43.68 23.85
CA HIS A 385 18.95 42.35 24.13
C HIS A 385 17.89 41.59 24.93
N THR A 386 16.94 40.96 24.24
CA THR A 386 15.95 40.11 24.89
C THR A 386 16.64 38.80 25.29
N LYS A 387 17.07 38.69 26.54
CA LYS A 387 17.49 37.40 27.11
C LYS A 387 16.25 36.52 27.29
N ILE A 388 15.91 35.75 26.26
CA ILE A 388 15.06 34.58 26.44
C ILE A 388 15.94 33.51 27.07
N HIS A 389 15.90 33.41 28.40
CA HIS A 389 16.53 32.30 29.10
C HIS A 389 15.84 31.00 28.66
N THR A 390 16.56 30.19 27.88
CA THR A 390 16.28 28.75 27.78
C THR A 390 16.66 28.12 29.13
N SER A 391 15.77 28.22 30.13
CA SER A 391 16.03 27.63 31.44
C SER A 391 15.65 26.16 31.41
N SER A 392 16.63 25.31 31.74
CA SER A 392 16.61 23.85 31.80
C SER A 392 15.74 23.28 32.94
N THR A 393 14.67 23.96 33.32
CA THR A 393 13.82 23.61 34.47
C THR A 393 12.38 24.00 34.19
N VAL A 394 11.68 23.18 33.40
CA VAL A 394 10.22 23.26 33.26
C VAL A 394 9.58 22.45 34.38
N THR A 395 9.67 22.97 35.60
CA THR A 395 8.85 22.52 36.73
C THR A 395 8.55 23.74 37.59
N SER A 396 7.27 24.10 37.66
CA SER A 396 6.68 25.22 38.42
C SER A 396 6.90 26.64 37.86
N ALA A 397 5.96 27.07 37.00
CA ALA A 397 5.31 28.38 36.96
C ALA A 397 5.02 28.84 35.52
N PRO A 398 3.76 29.19 35.19
CA PRO A 398 3.51 30.09 34.08
C PRO A 398 2.50 31.17 34.49
N ASN A 399 3.00 32.30 35.00
CA ASN A 399 2.27 33.58 34.99
C ASN A 399 3.19 34.81 34.81
N ASN A 400 4.52 34.66 34.94
CA ASN A 400 5.40 35.82 35.10
C ASN A 400 6.31 36.18 33.92
N LEU A 401 6.29 35.47 32.78
CA LEU A 401 7.08 35.89 31.62
C LEU A 401 6.42 36.98 30.76
N ILE A 402 5.15 37.33 31.02
CA ILE A 402 4.45 38.49 30.39
C ILE A 402 4.21 39.63 31.39
N ALA A 403 4.39 39.39 32.69
CA ALA A 403 4.28 40.43 33.72
C ALA A 403 5.40 41.49 33.65
N GLY A 404 6.50 41.22 32.93
CA GLY A 404 7.61 42.15 32.74
C GLY A 404 7.35 43.34 31.80
N LEU A 405 6.20 43.40 31.12
CA LEU A 405 5.82 44.54 30.27
C LEU A 405 4.91 45.55 30.99
N SER A 406 4.62 45.37 32.28
CA SER A 406 3.88 46.35 33.08
C SER A 406 4.82 47.41 33.67
N VAL A 407 5.35 48.30 32.83
CA VAL A 407 5.85 49.59 33.32
C VAL A 407 4.70 50.60 33.23
N SER A 408 4.35 51.07 34.43
CA SER A 408 3.45 52.15 34.78
C SER A 408 3.26 53.24 33.71
N ARG A 409 1.99 53.59 33.51
CA ARG A 409 1.36 54.62 32.63
C ARG A 409 0.84 54.08 31.30
N LYS A 410 -0.50 54.04 31.24
CA LYS A 410 -1.35 53.70 30.09
C LYS A 410 -0.76 54.19 28.76
N PRO A 411 -0.78 53.33 27.74
CA PRO A 411 -1.56 53.65 26.56
C PRO A 411 -2.56 52.55 26.25
N VAL A 412 -3.72 53.00 25.75
CA VAL A 412 -4.80 52.18 25.24
C VAL A 412 -4.28 51.46 23.99
N PHE A 413 -4.08 50.15 24.09
CA PHE A 413 -3.75 49.31 22.93
C PHE A 413 -5.02 48.95 22.17
N PRO A 414 -5.12 49.21 20.85
CA PRO A 414 -5.95 48.43 19.97
C PRO A 414 -5.08 47.30 19.43
N ILE A 415 -4.81 46.27 20.25
CA ILE A 415 -4.35 44.99 19.69
C ILE A 415 -5.55 44.49 18.88
N GLY A 416 -5.44 44.52 17.55
CA GLY A 416 -6.47 43.98 16.67
C GLY A 416 -6.83 42.57 17.12
N ALA A 417 -8.14 42.29 17.19
CA ALA A 417 -8.73 41.08 17.78
C ALA A 417 -8.24 39.73 17.22
N GLY A 418 -7.31 39.72 16.26
CA GLY A 418 -6.67 38.54 15.71
C GLY A 418 -5.40 38.05 16.41
N PHE A 419 -4.72 38.84 17.24
CA PHE A 419 -3.46 38.38 17.86
C PHE A 419 -3.65 37.44 19.07
N ALA A 420 -4.77 37.58 19.78
CA ALA A 420 -5.03 36.83 21.01
C ALA A 420 -5.18 35.31 20.79
N PRO A 421 -5.91 34.80 19.76
CA PRO A 421 -6.10 33.36 19.58
C PRO A 421 -4.82 32.63 19.17
N ALA A 422 -3.97 33.24 18.33
CA ALA A 422 -2.69 32.63 17.91
C ALA A 422 -1.70 32.51 19.08
N LEU A 423 -1.62 33.55 19.92
CA LEU A 423 -0.85 33.51 21.17
C LEU A 423 -1.40 32.44 22.14
N VAL A 424 -2.73 32.35 22.27
CA VAL A 424 -3.41 31.39 23.15
C VAL A 424 -3.19 29.95 22.67
N ILE A 425 -3.11 29.67 21.37
CA ILE A 425 -2.81 28.32 20.85
C ILE A 425 -1.37 27.91 21.17
N ILE A 426 -0.42 28.82 20.99
CA ILE A 426 0.99 28.57 21.33
C ILE A 426 1.17 28.44 22.84
N GLN A 427 0.46 29.24 23.64
CA GLN A 427 0.51 29.24 25.10
C GLN A 427 -0.22 28.06 25.74
N ASN A 428 -1.47 27.77 25.37
CA ASN A 428 -2.28 26.72 25.98
C ASN A 428 -1.80 25.31 25.60
N ASN A 429 -1.25 25.10 24.41
CA ASN A 429 -0.76 23.77 24.02
C ASN A 429 0.66 23.47 24.52
N SER A 430 1.44 24.49 24.89
CA SER A 430 2.67 24.29 25.66
C SER A 430 2.41 23.77 27.08
N VAL A 431 1.19 23.97 27.61
CA VAL A 431 0.78 23.47 28.94
C VAL A 431 0.32 22.00 28.89
N ASN A 432 -0.20 21.51 27.75
CA ASN A 432 -0.74 20.15 27.62
C ASN A 432 0.32 19.04 27.35
N ILE A 433 1.57 19.40 27.10
CA ILE A 433 2.66 18.43 26.86
C ILE A 433 3.10 17.72 28.18
N HIS A 434 2.67 18.20 29.35
CA HIS A 434 3.01 17.58 30.64
C HIS A 434 2.04 16.53 31.18
N HIS A 435 0.96 16.16 30.46
CA HIS A 435 -0.05 15.23 31.00
C HIS A 435 -0.19 13.86 30.31
N HIS A 436 0.63 13.53 29.31
CA HIS A 436 0.66 12.18 28.71
C HIS A 436 2.08 11.61 28.59
N SER A 437 2.78 11.59 29.71
CA SER A 437 3.95 10.73 29.94
C SER A 437 3.95 10.32 31.40
N GLY A 438 3.14 9.32 31.71
CA GLY A 438 3.08 8.59 32.98
C GLY A 438 2.87 7.12 32.68
#